data_AF-A0A2T2RST8-F1
#
_entry.id   AF-A0A2T2RST8-F1
#
_cell.length_a   1.000
_cell.length_b   1.000
_cell.length_c   1.000
_cell.angle_alpha   90.00
_cell.angle_beta   90.00
_cell.angle_gamma   90.00
#
_symmetry.space_group_name_H-M   'P 1'
#
loop_
_entity.id
_entity.type
_entity.pdbx_description
1 polymer ?
#
loop_
_entity_poly.entity_id
_entity_poly.type
_entity_poly.pdbx_seq_one_letter_code
_entity_poly.pdbx_strand_id
1 'polypeptide(L)' 'MVVNPQFDSAEKFCQGLAEVTIGSKTGYINKAGKYVWNPTD' A
#
# COMPACT_ATOMS: atom_id res chain seq x y z
N MET A 1 7.70 -6.59 21.25
CA MET A 1 6.42 -6.53 20.52
C MET A 1 6.76 -6.57 19.05
N VAL A 2 6.26 -7.55 18.31
CA VAL A 2 6.45 -7.65 16.85
C VAL A 2 5.17 -7.15 16.20
N VAL A 3 5.30 -6.30 15.18
CA VAL A 3 4.17 -5.76 14.43
C VAL A 3 4.15 -6.42 13.07
N ASN A 4 2.98 -6.90 12.67
CA ASN A 4 2.82 -7.54 11.37
C ASN A 4 2.84 -6.49 10.26
N PRO A 5 3.51 -6.74 9.13
CA PRO A 5 3.46 -5.86 7.97
C PRO A 5 2.03 -5.73 7.45
N GLN A 6 1.67 -4.54 6.99
CA GLN A 6 0.34 -4.26 6.41
C GLN A 6 0.27 -4.59 4.91
N PHE A 7 1.43 -4.62 4.23
CA PHE A 7 1.56 -4.86 2.79
C PHE A 7 2.77 -5.78 2.54
N ASP A 8 2.75 -6.52 1.43
CA ASP A 8 3.87 -7.36 1.03
C ASP A 8 4.99 -6.53 0.38
N SER A 9 4.60 -5.49 -0.37
CA SER A 9 5.51 -4.51 -0.95
C SER A 9 4.88 -3.12 -0.97
N ALA A 10 5.72 -2.10 -0.95
CA ALA A 10 5.33 -0.70 -1.08
C ALA A 10 6.38 0.07 -1.89
N GLU A 11 5.92 0.78 -2.92
CA GLU A 11 6.76 1.67 -3.72
C GLU A 11 6.97 3.02 -3.03
N LYS A 12 7.99 3.75 -3.50
CA LYS A 12 8.23 5.13 -3.03
C LYS A 12 7.04 6.04 -3.34
N PHE A 13 6.78 6.99 -2.44
CA PHE A 13 5.75 7.99 -2.68
C PHE A 13 6.10 8.87 -3.89
N CYS A 14 5.15 9.00 -4.83
CA CYS A 14 5.17 9.95 -5.93
C CYS A 14 3.88 10.76 -5.90
N GLN A 15 3.98 12.10 -5.92
CA GLN A 15 2.82 13.01 -5.83
C GLN A 15 1.87 12.74 -4.64
N GLY A 16 2.38 12.13 -3.55
CA GLY A 16 1.60 11.84 -2.35
C GLY A 16 0.91 10.48 -2.34
N LEU A 17 1.09 9.67 -3.38
CA LEU A 17 0.60 8.30 -3.48
C LEU A 17 1.76 7.31 -3.52
N ALA A 18 1.56 6.14 -2.95
CA ALA A 18 2.45 4.99 -3.09
C ALA A 18 1.64 3.78 -3.52
N GLU A 19 2.18 3.03 -4.48
CA GLU A 19 1.64 1.73 -4.85
C GLU A 19 1.98 0.71 -3.77
N VAL A 20 1.01 -0.13 -3.42
CA VAL A 20 1.19 -1.22 -2.45
C VAL A 20 0.63 -2.52 -3.01
N THR A 21 1.31 -3.61 -2.70
CA THR A 21 0.91 -4.95 -3.12
C THR A 21 0.50 -5.79 -1.91
N ILE A 22 -0.62 -6.49 -2.05
CA ILE A 22 -1.05 -7.54 -1.12
C ILE A 22 -1.42 -8.77 -1.95
N GLY A 23 -0.65 -9.85 -1.79
CA GLY A 23 -0.73 -11.04 -2.62
C GLY A 23 -0.47 -10.69 -4.08
N SER A 24 -1.47 -10.92 -4.93
CA SER A 24 -1.44 -10.60 -6.36
C SER A 24 -2.15 -9.28 -6.71
N LYS A 25 -2.62 -8.53 -5.71
CA LYS A 25 -3.43 -7.32 -5.92
C LYS A 25 -2.63 -6.08 -5.62
N THR A 26 -2.91 -5.03 -6.39
CA THR A 26 -2.23 -3.74 -6.27
C THR A 26 -3.23 -2.65 -5.93
N GLY A 27 -2.93 -1.87 -4.89
CA GLY A 27 -3.68 -0.69 -4.49
C GLY A 27 -2.77 0.51 -4.34
N TYR A 28 -3.35 1.66 -3.97
CA TYR A 28 -2.60 2.88 -3.69
C TYR A 28 -2.97 3.44 -2.33
N ILE A 29 -1.95 3.87 -1.59
CA ILE A 29 -2.09 4.53 -0.30
C ILE A 29 -1.60 5.97 -0.36
N ASN A 30 -2.12 6.79 0.53
CA ASN A 30 -1.56 8.11 0.80
C ASN A 30 -0.42 8.04 1.83
N LYS A 31 0.24 9.17 2.09
CA LYS A 31 1.33 9.30 3.09
C LYS A 31 0.92 8.95 4.53
N ALA A 32 -0.37 8.87 4.84
CA ALA A 32 -0.89 8.43 6.13
C ALA A 32 -1.14 6.92 6.20
N GLY A 33 -0.79 6.16 5.14
CA GLY A 33 -1.00 4.72 5.06
C GLY A 33 -2.44 4.30 4.78
N LYS A 34 -3.32 5.24 4.42
CA LYS A 34 -4.73 4.94 4.11
C LYS A 34 -4.88 4.67 2.62
N TYR A 35 -5.70 3.68 2.28
CA TYR A 35 -6.08 3.43 0.89
C TYR A 35 -6.78 4.62 0.27
N VAL A 36 -6.30 4.98 -0.90
CA VAL A 36 -6.97 5.87 -1.85
C VAL A 36 -7.63 5.02 -2.94
N TRP A 37 -6.95 3.96 -3.37
CA TRP A 37 -7.51 2.90 -4.20
C TRP A 37 -7.24 1.55 -3.58
N ASN A 38 -8.31 0.76 -3.42
CA ASN A 38 -8.21 -0.55 -2.82
C ASN A 38 -7.56 -1.54 -3.80
N PRO A 39 -6.81 -2.54 -3.32
CA PRO A 39 -6.35 -3.63 -4.15
C PRO A 39 -7.56 -4.43 -4.64
N THR A 40 -7.91 -4.28 -5.91
CA THR A 40 -8.96 -5.05 -6.57
C THR A 40 -8.37 -6.19 -7.38
N ASP A 41 -9.18 -7.24 -7.58
CA ASP A 41 -8.89 -8.32 -8.53
C ASP A 41 -8.88 -7.81 -9.98
#